data_AF-A0A846QNP6-F1
#
_entry.id   AF-A0A846QNP6-F1
#
_cell.length_a   1.000
_cell.length_b   1.000
_cell.length_c   1.000
_cell.angle_alpha   90.00
_cell.angle_beta   90.00
_cell.angle_gamma   90.00
#
_symmetry.space_group_name_H-M   'P 1'
#
loop_
_entity.id
_entity.type
_entity.pdbx_description
1 polymer ?
#
loop_
_entity_poly.entity_id
_entity_poly.type
_entity_poly.pdbx_seq_one_letter_code
_entity_poly.pdbx_strand_id
1 'polypeptide(L)'
;MELRIDISGYKNEVVITALPRRFVHKIYMHCLGKNNTPYFANNCFKGVLYFDEELAGKFARSLDYEWNGWWEANRFYHRAAYSFEESLKVTACIDGVPEMELYTSKLHTVDNPVRMQSLLPEVHKDEVLVLMGSVDKGTMSYRLDGMKDEFSPARLDVRIDTFADFGFEEPLITGMTYGSRELEAIDGPSKGRRMIEPLLFSQTGKELDMGDFPPVELPEL
;
A
#
# COMPACT_ATOMS: atom_id res chain seq x y z
N MET A 1 18.40 -29.95 4.26
CA MET A 1 18.14 -29.16 3.07
C MET A 1 17.42 -27.89 3.47
N GLU A 2 17.95 -26.75 3.04
CA GLU A 2 17.36 -25.42 3.14
C GLU A 2 16.62 -25.12 1.84
N LEU A 3 15.40 -24.60 1.94
CA LEU A 3 14.69 -23.96 0.84
C LEU A 3 14.73 -22.46 1.04
N ARG A 4 15.11 -21.72 -0.01
CA ARG A 4 15.00 -20.27 -0.05
C ARG A 4 14.28 -19.85 -1.33
N ILE A 5 13.22 -19.05 -1.20
CA ILE A 5 12.54 -18.43 -2.33
C ILE A 5 12.99 -16.98 -2.40
N ASP A 6 13.79 -16.66 -3.40
CA ASP A 6 14.26 -15.31 -3.67
C ASP A 6 13.28 -14.61 -4.61
N ILE A 7 12.80 -13.43 -4.22
CA ILE A 7 11.95 -12.58 -5.06
C ILE A 7 12.62 -11.24 -5.38
N SER A 8 12.38 -10.75 -6.59
CA SER A 8 12.80 -9.41 -7.03
C SER A 8 11.73 -8.77 -7.91
N GLY A 9 11.33 -7.56 -7.57
CA GLY A 9 10.27 -6.85 -8.27
C GLY A 9 9.90 -5.54 -7.59
N TYR A 10 8.65 -5.14 -7.73
CA TYR A 10 8.11 -3.95 -7.11
C TYR A 10 7.69 -4.23 -5.66
N LYS A 11 8.25 -3.49 -4.70
CA LYS A 11 7.84 -3.48 -3.30
C LYS A 11 6.88 -2.32 -3.10
N ASN A 12 5.63 -2.62 -2.79
CA ASN A 12 4.61 -1.65 -2.45
C ASN A 12 4.54 -1.48 -0.94
N GLU A 13 4.56 -0.24 -0.52
CA GLU A 13 4.21 0.23 0.80
C GLU A 13 2.78 0.75 0.72
N VAL A 14 1.83 0.12 1.42
CA VAL A 14 0.41 0.50 1.42
C VAL A 14 -0.06 0.79 2.83
N VAL A 15 -0.73 1.93 2.99
CA VAL A 15 -1.36 2.40 4.22
C VAL A 15 -2.83 2.68 3.92
N ILE A 16 -3.74 2.13 4.73
CA ILE A 16 -5.16 2.49 4.72
C ILE A 16 -5.52 3.09 6.05
N THR A 17 -6.12 4.27 6.01
CA THR A 17 -6.38 5.08 7.20
C THR A 17 -7.58 6.00 7.05
N ALA A 18 -7.98 6.65 8.13
CA ALA A 18 -8.96 7.72 8.12
C ALA A 18 -8.28 9.05 8.39
N LEU A 19 -8.49 10.04 7.52
CA LEU A 19 -8.01 11.41 7.71
C LEU A 19 -9.19 12.36 7.97
N PRO A 20 -9.03 13.39 8.81
CA PRO A 20 -10.07 14.40 8.97
C PRO A 20 -10.39 15.06 7.62
N ARG A 21 -11.69 15.11 7.26
CA ARG A 21 -12.15 15.72 6.01
C ARG A 21 -11.69 17.17 5.88
N ARG A 22 -11.66 17.91 6.98
CA ARG A 22 -11.17 19.31 7.03
C ARG A 22 -9.68 19.42 6.74
N PHE A 23 -8.87 18.43 7.13
CA PHE A 23 -7.44 18.40 6.85
C PHE A 23 -7.18 18.18 5.36
N VAL A 24 -7.81 17.14 4.78
CA VAL A 24 -7.76 16.85 3.35
C VAL A 24 -8.22 18.06 2.52
N HIS A 25 -9.36 18.65 2.89
CA HIS A 25 -9.89 19.84 2.23
C HIS A 25 -8.92 21.03 2.29
N LYS A 26 -8.25 21.27 3.42
CA LYS A 26 -7.32 22.39 3.59
C LYS A 26 -6.11 22.28 2.65
N ILE A 27 -5.58 21.07 2.46
CA ILE A 27 -4.51 20.82 1.48
C ILE A 27 -5.05 21.06 0.07
N TYR A 28 -6.24 20.53 -0.25
CA TYR A 28 -6.82 20.70 -1.58
C TYR A 28 -7.02 22.17 -1.96
N MET A 29 -7.60 22.98 -1.07
CA MET A 29 -7.81 24.41 -1.33
C MET A 29 -6.49 25.16 -1.54
N HIS A 30 -5.45 24.80 -0.79
CA HIS A 30 -4.12 25.35 -1.01
C HIS A 30 -3.59 25.03 -2.42
N CYS A 31 -3.78 23.78 -2.85
CA CYS A 31 -3.30 23.32 -4.15
C CYS A 31 -4.13 23.87 -5.32
N LEU A 32 -5.44 23.99 -5.18
CA LEU A 32 -6.30 24.65 -6.17
C LEU A 32 -5.97 26.14 -6.31
N GLY A 33 -5.72 26.85 -5.20
CA GLY A 33 -5.36 28.27 -5.24
C GLY A 33 -4.03 28.57 -5.94
N LYS A 34 -3.16 27.56 -6.11
CA LYS A 34 -1.86 27.67 -6.77
C LYS A 34 -1.84 27.17 -8.23
N ASN A 35 -2.86 26.43 -8.67
CA ASN A 35 -2.80 25.67 -9.91
C ASN A 35 -4.05 25.86 -10.75
N ASN A 36 -3.85 26.05 -12.06
CA ASN A 36 -4.94 26.36 -12.99
C ASN A 36 -5.63 25.13 -13.58
N THR A 37 -5.17 23.92 -13.25
CA THR A 37 -5.79 22.67 -13.74
C THR A 37 -5.92 21.63 -12.62
N PRO A 38 -6.95 20.75 -12.70
CA PRO A 38 -7.11 19.63 -11.78
C PRO A 38 -5.85 18.76 -11.66
N TYR A 39 -5.19 18.48 -12.78
CA TYR A 39 -3.98 17.65 -12.79
C TYR A 39 -2.85 18.23 -11.94
N PHE A 40 -2.58 19.54 -12.03
CA PHE A 40 -1.54 20.18 -11.23
C PHE A 40 -1.94 20.30 -9.76
N ALA A 41 -3.23 20.49 -9.47
CA ALA A 41 -3.74 20.49 -8.11
C ALA A 41 -3.61 19.11 -7.43
N ASN A 42 -3.92 18.01 -8.13
CA ASN A 42 -3.70 16.64 -7.61
C ASN A 42 -2.23 16.35 -7.34
N ASN A 43 -1.33 16.72 -8.27
CA ASN A 43 0.12 16.56 -8.06
C ASN A 43 0.62 17.40 -6.87
N CYS A 44 0.10 18.61 -6.68
CA CYS A 44 0.39 19.42 -5.50
C CYS A 44 -0.14 18.73 -4.23
N PHE A 45 -1.37 18.22 -4.23
CA PHE A 45 -1.97 17.55 -3.07
C PHE A 45 -1.14 16.35 -2.64
N LYS A 46 -0.81 15.48 -3.61
CA LYS A 46 0.12 14.37 -3.42
C LYS A 46 1.48 14.85 -2.90
N GLY A 47 2.02 15.93 -3.47
CA GLY A 47 3.24 16.59 -3.03
C GLY A 47 3.21 16.93 -1.53
N VAL A 48 2.15 17.61 -1.10
CA VAL A 48 1.98 18.04 0.28
C VAL A 48 1.77 16.85 1.22
N LEU A 49 0.92 15.90 0.82
CA LEU A 49 0.56 14.75 1.65
C LEU A 49 1.74 13.80 1.89
N TYR A 50 2.55 13.53 0.86
CA TYR A 50 3.64 12.55 0.95
C TYR A 50 5.00 13.13 1.29
N PHE A 51 5.30 14.38 0.92
CA PHE A 51 6.67 14.91 0.95
C PHE A 51 6.84 16.18 1.78
N ASP A 52 5.83 17.04 1.86
CA ASP A 52 5.91 18.30 2.61
C ASP A 52 5.32 18.15 4.02
N GLU A 53 5.99 17.38 4.86
CA GLU A 53 5.59 17.13 6.25
C GLU A 53 5.45 18.42 7.05
N GLU A 54 6.25 19.44 6.74
CA GLU A 54 6.17 20.74 7.41
C GLU A 54 4.85 21.45 7.07
N LEU A 55 4.49 21.53 5.79
CA LEU A 55 3.26 22.18 5.35
C LEU A 55 2.02 21.38 5.76
N ALA A 56 2.03 20.06 5.55
CA ALA A 56 0.96 19.18 6.01
C ALA A 56 0.79 19.29 7.54
N GLY A 57 1.89 19.25 8.30
CA GLY A 57 1.88 19.43 9.75
C GLY A 57 1.34 20.79 10.19
N LYS A 58 1.64 21.88 9.46
CA LYS A 58 1.06 23.21 9.73
C LYS A 58 -0.46 23.21 9.53
N PHE A 59 -0.95 22.58 8.45
CA PHE A 59 -2.40 22.48 8.21
C PHE A 59 -3.09 21.61 9.25
N ALA A 60 -2.50 20.48 9.64
CA ALA A 60 -3.01 19.62 10.70
C ALA A 60 -3.13 20.37 12.03
N ARG A 61 -2.05 21.02 12.50
CA ARG A 61 -2.04 21.78 13.76
C ARG A 61 -3.07 22.89 13.82
N SER A 62 -3.34 23.55 12.69
CA SER A 62 -4.37 24.60 12.61
C SER A 62 -5.80 24.09 12.71
N LEU A 63 -6.00 22.77 12.77
CA LEU A 63 -7.27 22.08 12.89
C LEU A 63 -7.30 21.18 14.14
N ASP A 64 -6.39 21.39 15.08
CA ASP A 64 -6.21 20.55 16.27
C ASP A 64 -6.02 19.05 15.94
N TYR A 65 -5.38 18.77 14.79
CA TYR A 65 -5.02 17.43 14.34
C TYR A 65 -3.49 17.28 14.33
N GLU A 66 -3.00 16.10 14.69
CA GLU A 66 -1.58 15.76 14.64
C GLU A 66 -1.28 14.96 13.37
N TRP A 67 -0.31 15.43 12.57
CA TRP A 67 0.14 14.75 11.38
C TRP A 67 1.61 14.42 11.49
N ASN A 68 1.92 13.12 11.52
CA ASN A 68 3.26 12.56 11.69
C ASN A 68 3.77 11.90 10.40
N GLY A 69 3.22 12.30 9.25
CA GLY A 69 3.51 11.69 7.96
C GLY A 69 2.59 10.52 7.62
N TRP A 70 2.53 10.20 6.32
CA TRP A 70 1.59 9.21 5.80
C TRP A 70 1.89 7.78 6.25
N TRP A 71 3.16 7.47 6.45
CA TRP A 71 3.64 6.15 6.87
C TRP A 71 3.19 5.80 8.29
N GLU A 72 3.21 6.79 9.18
CA GLU A 72 2.78 6.65 10.58
C GLU A 72 1.26 6.73 10.74
N ALA A 73 0.53 7.14 9.69
CA ALA A 73 -0.92 7.25 9.71
C ALA A 73 -1.60 5.87 9.50
N ASN A 74 -1.25 4.85 10.28
CA ASN A 74 -1.56 3.44 10.02
C ASN A 74 -2.78 2.87 10.77
N ARG A 75 -3.96 3.51 10.64
CA ARG A 75 -5.14 3.13 11.43
C ARG A 75 -5.73 1.75 11.10
N PHE A 76 -5.87 1.38 9.82
CA PHE A 76 -6.62 0.17 9.43
C PHE A 76 -5.74 -0.90 8.78
N TYR A 77 -4.78 -0.47 7.95
CA TYR A 77 -3.89 -1.38 7.26
C TYR A 77 -2.54 -0.71 7.05
N HIS A 78 -1.47 -1.48 7.22
CA HIS A 78 -0.12 -1.04 6.93
C HIS A 78 0.76 -2.23 6.57
N ARG A 79 1.32 -2.23 5.37
CA ARG A 79 2.21 -3.30 4.91
C ARG A 79 3.18 -2.83 3.84
N ALA A 80 4.41 -3.30 3.92
CA ALA A 80 5.38 -3.26 2.83
C ALA A 80 5.53 -4.68 2.26
N ALA A 81 5.16 -4.89 1.01
CA ALA A 81 5.09 -6.22 0.39
C ALA A 81 5.29 -6.14 -1.12
N TYR A 82 5.65 -7.27 -1.74
CA TYR A 82 5.95 -7.29 -3.17
C TYR A 82 4.69 -7.52 -4.01
N SER A 83 4.60 -6.80 -5.12
CA SER A 83 3.53 -6.98 -6.11
C SER A 83 3.59 -8.39 -6.72
N PHE A 84 2.49 -9.12 -6.64
CA PHE A 84 2.35 -10.46 -7.21
C PHE A 84 1.83 -10.36 -8.66
N GLU A 85 2.71 -9.92 -9.55
CA GLU A 85 2.41 -9.70 -10.97
C GLU A 85 3.40 -10.45 -11.87
N GLU A 86 3.18 -10.43 -13.19
CA GLU A 86 4.08 -11.06 -14.17
C GLU A 86 5.50 -10.49 -14.16
N SER A 87 5.67 -9.24 -13.69
CA SER A 87 6.97 -8.59 -13.60
C SER A 87 7.82 -9.07 -12.41
N LEU A 88 7.21 -9.80 -11.47
CA LEU A 88 7.90 -10.35 -10.30
C LEU A 88 8.75 -11.55 -10.70
N LYS A 89 10.04 -11.47 -10.40
CA LYS A 89 10.95 -12.61 -10.52
C LYS A 89 10.92 -13.41 -9.24
N VAL A 90 10.73 -14.72 -9.36
CA VAL A 90 10.71 -15.65 -8.22
C VAL A 90 11.65 -16.81 -8.55
N THR A 91 12.58 -17.12 -7.66
CA THR A 91 13.58 -18.18 -7.84
C THR A 91 13.64 -19.05 -6.58
N ALA A 92 13.46 -20.36 -6.76
CA ALA A 92 13.71 -21.33 -5.70
C ALA A 92 15.19 -21.72 -5.68
N CYS A 93 15.78 -21.62 -4.51
CA CYS A 93 17.15 -21.96 -4.20
C CYS A 93 17.15 -23.10 -3.17
N ILE A 94 17.92 -24.15 -3.44
CA ILE A 94 18.07 -25.30 -2.54
C ILE A 94 19.51 -25.36 -2.05
N ASP A 95 19.70 -25.36 -0.73
CA ASP A 95 21.03 -25.31 -0.10
C ASP A 95 21.92 -24.19 -0.70
N GLY A 96 21.30 -23.05 -1.01
CA GLY A 96 21.95 -21.86 -1.58
C GLY A 96 22.17 -21.88 -3.10
N VAL A 97 21.85 -22.97 -3.79
CA VAL A 97 21.98 -23.10 -5.25
C VAL A 97 20.66 -22.73 -5.93
N PRO A 98 20.64 -21.80 -6.90
CA PRO A 98 19.44 -21.54 -7.69
C PRO A 98 19.08 -22.76 -8.54
N GLU A 99 17.92 -23.36 -8.26
CA GLU A 99 17.47 -24.59 -8.92
C GLU A 99 16.39 -24.31 -9.96
N MET A 100 15.46 -23.38 -9.67
CA MET A 100 14.24 -23.23 -10.47
C MET A 100 13.67 -21.82 -10.48
N GLU A 101 13.35 -21.30 -11.66
CA GLU A 101 12.52 -20.10 -11.82
C GLU A 101 11.03 -20.45 -11.66
N LEU A 102 10.31 -19.69 -10.84
CA LEU A 102 8.89 -19.87 -10.58
C LEU A 102 8.10 -18.76 -11.25
N TYR A 103 7.11 -19.13 -12.07
CA TYR A 103 6.21 -18.17 -12.72
C TYR A 103 4.99 -17.92 -11.82
N THR A 104 4.69 -16.66 -11.55
CA THR A 104 3.55 -16.25 -10.71
C THR A 104 2.23 -16.85 -11.19
N SER A 105 2.03 -16.97 -12.51
CA SER A 105 0.84 -17.60 -13.12
C SER A 105 0.66 -19.09 -12.84
N LYS A 106 1.68 -19.76 -12.29
CA LYS A 106 1.66 -21.20 -11.96
C LYS A 106 1.69 -21.46 -10.45
N LEU A 107 1.82 -20.42 -9.64
CA LEU A 107 1.83 -20.55 -8.19
C LEU A 107 0.40 -20.54 -7.65
N HIS A 108 0.14 -21.39 -6.67
CA HIS A 108 -1.13 -21.39 -5.98
C HIS A 108 -1.18 -20.21 -5.01
N THR A 109 -2.28 -19.46 -5.03
CA THR A 109 -2.47 -18.29 -4.16
C THR A 109 -3.56 -18.53 -3.13
N VAL A 110 -3.36 -17.95 -1.95
CA VAL A 110 -4.38 -17.84 -0.91
C VAL A 110 -4.69 -16.37 -0.72
N ASP A 111 -5.84 -15.97 -1.23
CA ASP A 111 -6.25 -14.57 -1.30
C ASP A 111 -6.86 -14.10 0.02
N ASN A 112 -6.38 -12.97 0.52
CA ASN A 112 -6.92 -12.26 1.67
C ASN A 112 -7.40 -10.87 1.25
N PRO A 113 -8.68 -10.72 0.87
CA PRO A 113 -9.19 -9.45 0.37
C PRO A 113 -9.33 -8.43 1.50
N VAL A 114 -8.68 -7.28 1.35
CA VAL A 114 -8.86 -6.12 2.22
C VAL A 114 -10.15 -5.42 1.81
N ARG A 115 -11.21 -5.65 2.60
CA ARG A 115 -12.56 -5.17 2.28
C ARG A 115 -12.78 -3.76 2.77
N MET A 116 -13.21 -2.87 1.88
CA MET A 116 -13.57 -1.51 2.28
C MET A 116 -14.77 -1.53 3.23
N GLN A 117 -15.76 -2.38 2.97
CA GLN A 117 -16.99 -2.42 3.76
C GLN A 117 -16.77 -2.85 5.22
N SER A 118 -15.70 -3.58 5.52
CA SER A 118 -15.34 -3.87 6.92
C SER A 118 -14.71 -2.67 7.64
N LEU A 119 -14.15 -1.71 6.91
CA LEU A 119 -13.49 -0.53 7.49
C LEU A 119 -14.45 0.66 7.65
N LEU A 120 -15.41 0.83 6.74
CA LEU A 120 -16.34 1.97 6.74
C LEU A 120 -17.08 2.20 8.08
N PRO A 121 -17.49 1.17 8.85
CA PRO A 121 -18.13 1.39 10.16
C PRO A 121 -17.25 2.11 11.18
N GLU A 122 -15.92 2.05 11.02
CA GLU A 122 -14.97 2.72 11.89
C GLU A 122 -14.63 4.15 11.43
N VAL A 123 -15.00 4.52 10.22
CA VAL A 123 -14.75 5.86 9.66
C VAL A 123 -15.84 6.81 10.15
N HIS A 124 -15.44 7.90 10.81
CA HIS A 124 -16.39 8.92 11.25
C HIS A 124 -16.92 9.73 10.06
N LYS A 125 -18.12 10.32 10.20
CA LYS A 125 -18.74 11.15 9.14
C LYS A 125 -17.91 12.35 8.69
N ASP A 126 -17.04 12.83 9.58
CA ASP A 126 -16.14 13.97 9.36
C ASP A 126 -14.73 13.52 8.93
N GLU A 127 -14.57 12.23 8.62
CA GLU A 127 -13.34 11.62 8.11
C GLU A 127 -13.51 11.18 6.65
N VAL A 128 -12.37 10.93 6.01
CA VAL A 128 -12.24 10.35 4.68
C VAL A 128 -11.35 9.13 4.82
N LEU A 129 -11.82 7.99 4.32
CA LEU A 129 -10.99 6.80 4.21
C LEU A 129 -10.00 7.02 3.07
N VAL A 130 -8.73 6.75 3.31
CA VAL A 130 -7.65 7.02 2.36
C VAL A 130 -6.78 5.78 2.21
N LEU A 131 -6.53 5.38 0.97
CA LEU A 131 -5.43 4.48 0.62
C LEU A 131 -4.24 5.32 0.12
N MET A 132 -3.10 5.16 0.76
CA MET A 132 -1.83 5.81 0.43
C MET A 132 -0.74 4.77 0.24
N GLY A 133 0.35 5.14 -0.42
CA GLY A 133 1.46 4.24 -0.60
C GLY A 133 2.61 4.73 -1.45
N SER A 134 3.63 3.88 -1.56
CA SER A 134 4.74 4.04 -2.47
C SER A 134 5.18 2.73 -3.10
N VAL A 135 5.82 2.83 -4.25
CA VAL A 135 6.38 1.72 -5.01
C VAL A 135 7.90 1.89 -5.10
N ASP A 136 8.60 0.85 -4.67
CA ASP A 136 10.04 0.69 -4.73
C ASP A 136 10.42 -0.51 -5.60
N LYS A 137 11.70 -0.62 -5.96
CA LYS A 137 12.26 -1.86 -6.49
C LYS A 137 13.15 -2.49 -5.44
N GLY A 138 13.01 -3.79 -5.21
CA GLY A 138 13.80 -4.46 -4.19
C GLY A 138 13.94 -5.96 -4.38
N THR A 139 14.54 -6.59 -3.38
CA THR A 139 14.56 -8.04 -3.23
C THR A 139 14.13 -8.48 -1.83
N MET A 140 13.61 -9.69 -1.71
CA MET A 140 13.32 -10.34 -0.42
C MET A 140 13.51 -11.84 -0.58
N SER A 141 13.84 -12.52 0.51
CA SER A 141 13.96 -13.97 0.53
C SER A 141 12.99 -14.57 1.55
N TYR A 142 12.41 -15.72 1.23
CA TYR A 142 11.62 -16.53 2.15
C TYR A 142 12.37 -17.85 2.43
N ARG A 143 12.69 -18.15 3.68
CA ARG A 143 13.54 -19.31 4.05
C ARG A 143 12.76 -20.37 4.83
N LEU A 144 13.06 -21.64 4.54
CA LEU A 144 12.62 -22.79 5.33
C LEU A 144 13.74 -23.82 5.50
N ASP A 145 14.11 -24.06 6.76
CA ASP A 145 15.11 -25.06 7.10
C ASP A 145 14.52 -26.46 7.28
N GLY A 146 15.38 -27.47 7.17
CA GLY A 146 15.04 -28.85 7.53
C GLY A 146 14.01 -29.51 6.61
N MET A 147 14.01 -29.18 5.32
CA MET A 147 13.25 -29.94 4.33
C MET A 147 13.80 -31.37 4.23
N LYS A 148 12.89 -32.34 4.11
CA LYS A 148 13.20 -33.78 4.02
C LYS A 148 13.05 -34.35 2.60
N ASP A 149 12.22 -33.72 1.78
CA ASP A 149 11.88 -34.17 0.43
C ASP A 149 12.36 -33.15 -0.59
N GLU A 150 12.51 -33.58 -1.85
CA GLU A 150 12.76 -32.71 -3.01
C GLU A 150 11.72 -31.58 -3.11
N PHE A 151 12.16 -30.43 -3.61
CA PHE A 151 11.30 -29.27 -3.77
C PHE A 151 10.27 -29.50 -4.88
N SER A 152 9.00 -29.21 -4.58
CA SER A 152 7.89 -29.26 -5.53
C SER A 152 7.10 -27.95 -5.49
N PRO A 153 7.04 -27.19 -6.60
CA PRO A 153 6.29 -25.92 -6.64
C PRO A 153 4.81 -26.06 -6.27
N ALA A 154 4.20 -27.22 -6.51
CA ALA A 154 2.80 -27.48 -6.18
C ALA A 154 2.50 -27.51 -4.67
N ARG A 155 3.53 -27.57 -3.83
CA ARG A 155 3.40 -27.50 -2.36
C ARG A 155 3.60 -26.08 -1.81
N LEU A 156 3.96 -25.12 -2.67
CA LEU A 156 4.19 -23.72 -2.29
C LEU A 156 2.90 -22.93 -2.48
N ASP A 157 2.35 -22.42 -1.37
CA ASP A 157 1.24 -21.48 -1.38
C ASP A 157 1.76 -20.06 -1.12
N VAL A 158 1.29 -19.11 -1.91
CA VAL A 158 1.61 -17.69 -1.75
C VAL A 158 0.39 -16.99 -1.18
N ARG A 159 0.52 -16.41 0.02
CA ARG A 159 -0.54 -15.60 0.61
C ARG A 159 -0.45 -14.20 0.03
N ILE A 160 -1.58 -13.69 -0.47
CA ILE A 160 -1.64 -12.37 -1.08
C ILE A 160 -2.77 -11.54 -0.47
N ASP A 161 -2.51 -10.26 -0.22
CA ASP A 161 -3.56 -9.29 0.11
C ASP A 161 -4.03 -8.62 -1.18
N THR A 162 -5.36 -8.47 -1.36
CA THR A 162 -5.96 -7.83 -2.55
C THR A 162 -6.81 -6.62 -2.16
N PHE A 163 -6.91 -5.63 -3.03
CA PHE A 163 -7.48 -4.31 -2.73
C PHE A 163 -8.54 -3.87 -3.75
N ALA A 164 -9.27 -4.82 -4.33
CA ALA A 164 -10.22 -4.57 -5.41
C ALA A 164 -11.25 -3.48 -5.07
N ASP A 165 -11.72 -3.43 -3.83
CA ASP A 165 -12.70 -2.43 -3.37
C ASP A 165 -12.16 -1.00 -3.41
N PHE A 166 -10.84 -0.83 -3.38
CA PHE A 166 -10.16 0.46 -3.45
C PHE A 166 -9.75 0.83 -4.88
N GLY A 167 -9.96 -0.03 -5.88
CA GLY A 167 -9.44 0.18 -7.23
C GLY A 167 -7.90 0.10 -7.31
N PHE A 168 -7.24 -0.46 -6.30
CA PHE A 168 -5.80 -0.73 -6.30
C PHE A 168 -5.56 -2.15 -6.81
N GLU A 169 -5.01 -2.26 -8.02
CA GLU A 169 -4.96 -3.52 -8.77
C GLU A 169 -3.83 -4.45 -8.34
N GLU A 170 -2.80 -3.96 -7.64
CA GLU A 170 -1.61 -4.75 -7.32
C GLU A 170 -1.83 -5.67 -6.11
N PRO A 171 -1.86 -7.01 -6.28
CA PRO A 171 -1.93 -7.94 -5.15
C PRO A 171 -0.58 -8.00 -4.45
N LEU A 172 -0.55 -8.07 -3.12
CA LEU A 172 0.68 -7.98 -2.35
C LEU A 172 1.02 -9.29 -1.66
N ILE A 173 2.23 -9.83 -1.85
CA ILE A 173 2.69 -11.04 -1.14
C ILE A 173 2.88 -10.74 0.34
N THR A 174 2.13 -11.43 1.18
CA THR A 174 2.17 -11.25 2.64
C THR A 174 2.71 -12.44 3.39
N GLY A 175 2.92 -13.56 2.70
CA GLY A 175 3.63 -14.70 3.24
C GLY A 175 3.70 -15.85 2.24
N MET A 176 4.47 -16.87 2.60
CA MET A 176 4.56 -18.11 1.85
C MET A 176 4.53 -19.30 2.81
N THR A 177 3.85 -20.36 2.39
CA THR A 177 3.85 -21.64 3.09
C THR A 177 4.28 -22.76 2.15
N TYR A 178 5.09 -23.69 2.65
CA TYR A 178 5.44 -24.91 1.94
C TYR A 178 4.87 -26.13 2.68
N GLY A 179 3.82 -26.73 2.11
CA GLY A 179 2.95 -27.65 2.83
C GLY A 179 2.30 -26.93 4.03
N SER A 180 2.54 -27.42 5.24
CA SER A 180 2.00 -26.81 6.48
C SER A 180 2.98 -25.87 7.20
N ARG A 181 4.15 -25.59 6.61
CA ARG A 181 5.23 -24.84 7.27
C ARG A 181 5.37 -23.47 6.65
N GLU A 182 5.36 -22.45 7.49
CA GLU A 182 5.58 -21.06 7.08
C GLU A 182 7.06 -20.81 6.82
N LEU A 183 7.33 -20.04 5.75
CA LEU A 183 8.67 -19.58 5.42
C LEU A 183 8.94 -18.28 6.18
N GLU A 184 10.15 -18.14 6.71
CA GLU A 184 10.62 -16.92 7.36
C GLU A 184 10.99 -15.88 6.31
N ALA A 185 10.41 -14.67 6.42
CA ALA A 185 10.74 -13.56 5.53
C ALA A 185 12.04 -12.86 5.96
N ILE A 186 12.90 -12.59 4.99
CA ILE A 186 14.19 -11.91 5.16
C ILE A 186 14.22 -10.75 4.17
N ASP A 187 14.06 -9.52 4.68
CA ASP A 187 14.14 -8.32 3.87
C ASP A 187 15.50 -8.17 3.20
N GLY A 188 15.47 -7.82 1.91
CA GLY A 188 16.65 -7.43 1.14
C GLY A 188 16.70 -5.92 0.88
N PRO A 189 17.69 -5.46 0.10
CA PRO A 189 17.80 -4.06 -0.29
C PRO A 189 16.59 -3.61 -1.12
N SER A 190 16.19 -2.36 -0.90
CA SER A 190 15.18 -1.65 -1.70
C SER A 190 15.74 -0.30 -2.16
N LYS A 191 15.30 0.16 -3.34
CA LYS A 191 15.68 1.44 -3.91
C LYS A 191 14.52 2.06 -4.70
N GLY A 192 14.41 3.37 -4.57
CA GLY A 192 13.35 4.15 -5.18
C GLY A 192 12.45 4.73 -4.10
N ARG A 193 11.48 5.54 -4.53
CA ARG A 193 10.22 5.83 -3.84
C ARG A 193 9.29 6.56 -4.78
N ARG A 194 8.44 5.83 -5.50
CA ARG A 194 7.39 6.44 -6.33
C ARG A 194 6.07 6.37 -5.58
N MET A 195 5.56 7.51 -5.12
CA MET A 195 4.27 7.56 -4.42
C MET A 195 3.13 7.18 -5.37
N ILE A 196 2.19 6.35 -4.89
CA ILE A 196 0.94 6.08 -5.61
C ILE A 196 0.00 7.29 -5.48
N GLU A 197 -0.99 7.37 -6.35
CA GLU A 197 -2.03 8.39 -6.19
C GLU A 197 -2.87 8.04 -4.95
N PRO A 198 -3.08 8.97 -4.01
CA PRO A 198 -3.91 8.70 -2.85
C PRO A 198 -5.36 8.55 -3.30
N LEU A 199 -6.00 7.45 -2.88
CA LEU A 199 -7.40 7.17 -3.22
C LEU A 199 -8.28 7.53 -2.03
N LEU A 200 -9.27 8.38 -2.24
CA LEU A 200 -10.12 8.94 -1.20
C LEU A 200 -11.53 8.38 -1.29
N PHE A 201 -12.10 7.99 -0.16
CA PHE A 201 -13.45 7.46 -0.08
C PHE A 201 -14.22 8.10 1.07
N SER A 202 -15.48 8.41 0.80
CA SER A 202 -16.42 8.82 1.84
C SER A 202 -16.72 7.68 2.81
N GLN A 203 -17.37 7.99 3.94
CA GLN A 203 -17.93 6.99 4.86
C GLN A 203 -18.90 6.00 4.20
N THR A 204 -19.45 6.34 3.03
CA THR A 204 -20.36 5.45 2.27
C THR A 204 -19.65 4.58 1.24
N GLY A 205 -18.33 4.71 1.10
CA GLY A 205 -17.53 4.01 0.08
C GLY A 205 -17.55 4.68 -1.30
N LYS A 206 -18.24 5.81 -1.47
CA LYS A 206 -18.13 6.63 -2.69
C LYS A 206 -16.71 7.19 -2.80
N GLU A 207 -16.03 6.93 -3.91
CA GLU A 207 -14.77 7.58 -4.27
C GLU A 207 -14.98 9.11 -4.35
N LEU A 208 -13.98 9.85 -3.86
CA LEU A 208 -14.00 11.30 -3.78
C LEU A 208 -12.92 11.88 -4.67
N ASP A 209 -13.29 12.88 -5.47
CA ASP A 209 -12.35 13.71 -6.22
C ASP A 209 -12.26 15.13 -5.63
N MET A 210 -11.47 16.01 -6.25
CA MET A 210 -11.34 17.40 -5.77
C MET A 210 -12.65 18.20 -5.82
N GLY A 211 -13.55 17.89 -6.76
CA GLY A 211 -14.85 18.54 -6.89
C GLY A 211 -15.79 18.19 -5.73
N ASP A 212 -15.57 17.07 -5.04
CA ASP A 212 -16.31 16.69 -3.84
C ASP A 212 -15.89 17.47 -2.58
N PHE A 213 -14.87 18.33 -2.67
CA PHE A 213 -14.42 19.24 -1.60
C PHE A 213 -14.69 20.70 -1.99
N PRO A 214 -15.95 21.17 -1.94
CA PRO A 214 -16.29 22.52 -2.34
C PRO A 214 -15.62 23.54 -1.41
N PRO A 215 -15.21 24.73 -1.91
CA PRO A 215 -14.67 25.79 -1.07
C PRO A 215 -15.60 26.02 0.11
N VAL A 216 -15.04 26.08 1.32
CA VAL A 216 -15.80 26.53 2.49
C VAL A 216 -16.26 27.95 2.17
N GLU A 217 -17.58 28.17 2.08
CA GLU A 217 -18.13 29.52 2.14
C GLU A 217 -17.58 30.13 3.44
N LEU A 218 -16.65 31.06 3.30
CA LEU A 218 -16.21 31.86 4.44
C LEU A 218 -17.48 32.57 4.94
N PRO A 219 -17.86 32.45 6.22
CA PRO A 219 -18.92 33.30 6.74
C PRO A 219 -18.53 34.74 6.44
N GLU A 220 -19.44 35.47 5.79
CA GLU A 220 -19.25 36.88 5.46
C GLU A 220 -18.78 37.62 6.72
N LEU A 221 -17.61 38.27 6.63
CA LEU A 221 -17.06 39.13 7.67
C LEU A 221 -17.83 40.45 7.74
#